data_AF-A0AAF1B1N9-F1
#
_entry.id   AF-A0AAF1B1N9-F1
#
_cell.length_a   1.000
_cell.length_b   1.000
_cell.length_c   1.000
_cell.angle_alpha   90.00
_cell.angle_beta   90.00
_cell.angle_gamma   90.00
#
_symmetry.space_group_name_H-M   'P 1'
#
loop_
_entity.id
_entity.type
_entity.pdbx_description
1 polymer ?
#
loop_
_entity_poly.entity_id
_entity_poly.type
_entity_poly.pdbx_seq_one_letter_code
_entity_poly.pdbx_strand_id
1 'polypeptide(L)'
;MLKSQNLCFGTHTDLSLLTILYQNNTRGLQIFKEGTGWLTVQPHTGVLVVNIGDLTQILSNGLYPSVLHRALVNRKQQQISVAYIYRPPTNVLISPLPKLVDHYHLCLFRPITWIEYL
;
A
#
# COMPACT_ATOMS: atom_id res chain seq x y z
N MET A 1 16.37 -18.20 17.99
CA MET A 1 16.19 -16.80 18.43
C MET A 1 16.17 -15.91 17.18
N LEU A 2 14.99 -15.54 16.67
CA LEU A 2 14.87 -14.66 15.50
C LEU A 2 15.36 -13.27 15.91
N LYS A 3 16.47 -12.78 15.32
CA LYS A 3 16.91 -11.40 15.52
C LYS A 3 15.74 -10.49 15.15
N SER A 4 15.27 -9.65 16.07
CA SER A 4 14.29 -8.62 15.73
C SER A 4 14.90 -7.77 14.61
N GLN A 5 14.21 -7.69 13.48
CA GLN A 5 14.62 -6.79 12.41
C GLN A 5 14.23 -5.38 12.85
N ASN A 6 15.21 -4.47 12.90
CA ASN A 6 14.93 -3.08 13.25
C ASN A 6 14.11 -2.45 12.12
N LEU A 7 12.87 -2.07 12.42
CA LEU A 7 11.97 -1.40 11.49
C LEU A 7 12.32 0.09 11.43
N CYS A 8 12.41 0.62 10.22
CA CYS A 8 12.45 2.07 9.98
C CYS A 8 11.03 2.63 9.89
N PHE A 9 10.12 1.86 9.28
CA PHE A 9 8.69 2.16 9.22
C PHE A 9 7.91 0.86 9.43
N GLY A 10 6.88 0.93 10.27
CA GLY A 10 6.11 -0.23 10.72
C GLY A 10 5.38 -0.96 9.59
N THR A 11 4.85 -2.14 9.91
CA THR A 11 3.93 -2.87 9.03
C THR A 11 2.61 -2.11 8.92
N HIS A 12 2.18 -1.79 7.70
CA HIS A 12 0.94 -1.07 7.43
C HIS A 12 0.46 -1.30 5.99
N THR A 13 -0.78 -0.90 5.69
CA THR A 13 -1.28 -0.62 4.36
C THR A 13 -1.30 0.89 4.12
N ASP A 14 -1.37 1.30 2.86
CA ASP A 14 -1.56 2.72 2.52
C ASP A 14 -3.05 3.06 2.57
N LEU A 15 -3.45 4.00 3.42
CA LEU A 15 -4.84 4.47 3.49
C LEU A 15 -5.29 5.24 2.22
N SER A 16 -4.39 5.48 1.26
CA SER A 16 -4.61 6.36 0.13
C SER A 16 -5.30 5.65 -1.05
N LEU A 17 -5.45 6.34 -2.19
CA LEU A 17 -5.78 5.67 -3.46
C LEU A 17 -4.53 5.00 -4.04
N LEU A 18 -3.43 5.73 -4.07
CA LEU A 18 -2.19 5.35 -4.72
C LEU A 18 -1.02 6.00 -4.00
N THR A 19 0.08 5.27 -3.87
CA THR A 19 1.38 5.80 -3.47
C THR A 19 2.39 5.55 -4.58
N ILE A 20 3.09 6.60 -5.00
CA ILE A 20 4.22 6.52 -5.93
C ILE A 20 5.48 6.80 -5.12
N LEU A 21 6.34 5.80 -5.03
CA LEU A 21 7.51 5.79 -4.18
C LEU A 21 8.78 5.77 -5.03
N TYR A 22 9.57 6.83 -4.92
CA TYR A 22 10.97 6.80 -5.26
C TYR A 22 11.79 6.28 -4.08
N GLN A 23 12.76 5.42 -4.36
CA GLN A 23 13.77 5.00 -3.39
C GLN A 23 15.15 4.97 -4.06
N ASN A 24 16.19 5.37 -3.34
CA ASN A 24 17.56 5.21 -3.81
C ASN A 24 17.93 3.71 -3.89
N ASN A 25 19.15 3.39 -4.35
CA ASN A 25 19.59 2.00 -4.59
C ASN A 25 19.91 1.21 -3.30
N THR A 26 19.15 1.44 -2.23
CA THR A 26 19.32 0.82 -0.92
C THR A 26 18.14 -0.08 -0.61
N ARG A 27 18.42 -1.34 -0.28
CA ARG A 27 17.39 -2.31 0.13
C ARG A 27 16.81 -1.93 1.49
N GLY A 28 15.48 -1.94 1.59
CA GLY A 28 14.78 -1.70 2.85
C GLY A 28 13.26 -1.94 2.78
N LEU A 29 12.63 -1.65 1.64
CA LEU A 29 11.20 -1.90 1.44
C LEU A 29 10.89 -3.41 1.36
N GLN A 30 9.90 -3.85 2.13
CA GLN A 30 9.34 -5.19 2.05
C GLN A 30 7.82 -5.16 1.90
N ILE A 31 7.29 -6.08 1.10
CA ILE A 31 5.86 -6.33 0.93
C ILE A 31 5.52 -7.73 1.44
N PHE A 32 4.35 -7.91 2.03
CA PHE A 32 3.87 -9.22 2.46
C PHE A 32 3.06 -9.87 1.35
N LYS A 33 3.36 -11.13 1.04
CA LYS A 33 2.59 -11.95 0.12
C LYS A 33 2.09 -13.19 0.86
N GLU A 34 0.79 -13.41 0.85
CA GLU A 34 0.19 -14.60 1.46
C GLU A 34 0.81 -15.89 0.91
N GLY A 35 1.03 -16.87 1.79
CA GLY A 35 1.72 -18.13 1.46
C GLY A 35 3.23 -18.02 1.22
N THR A 36 3.78 -16.82 1.01
CA THR A 36 5.22 -16.60 0.77
C THR A 36 5.91 -15.88 1.94
N GLY A 37 5.18 -15.01 2.65
CA GLY A 37 5.71 -14.15 3.70
C GLY A 37 6.26 -12.82 3.17
N TRP A 38 7.26 -12.27 3.86
CA TRP A 38 7.87 -10.98 3.53
C TRP A 38 8.85 -11.08 2.36
N LEU A 39 8.58 -10.31 1.30
CA LEU A 39 9.40 -10.18 0.11
C LEU A 39 10.09 -8.82 0.08
N THR A 40 11.40 -8.80 -0.18
CA THR A 40 12.14 -7.55 -0.32
C THR A 40 12.01 -7.01 -1.73
N VAL A 41 11.56 -5.78 -1.87
CA VAL A 41 11.50 -5.08 -3.16
C VAL A 41 12.93 -4.70 -3.55
N GLN A 42 13.38 -5.16 -4.72
CA GLN A 42 14.70 -4.81 -5.22
C GLN A 42 14.69 -3.37 -5.76
N PRO A 43 15.51 -2.46 -5.20
CA PRO A 43 15.60 -1.11 -5.74
C PRO A 43 16.32 -1.16 -7.09
N HIS A 44 15.86 -0.32 -8.02
CA HIS A 44 16.47 -0.15 -9.34
C HIS A 44 16.56 1.36 -9.64
N THR A 45 17.69 1.79 -10.18
CA THR A 45 17.90 3.19 -10.57
C THR A 45 16.87 3.59 -11.63
N GLY A 46 16.23 4.75 -11.42
CA GLY A 46 15.26 5.31 -12.37
C GLY A 46 13.87 4.64 -12.35
N VAL A 47 13.62 3.73 -11.40
CA VAL A 47 12.33 3.05 -11.27
C VAL A 47 11.55 3.62 -10.08
N LEU A 48 10.23 3.70 -10.25
CA LEU A 48 9.28 4.04 -9.19
C LEU A 48 8.52 2.78 -8.77
N VAL A 49 8.27 2.66 -7.47
CA VAL A 49 7.35 1.65 -6.93
C VAL A 49 5.97 2.28 -6.83
N VAL A 50 4.94 1.58 -7.29
CA VAL A 50 3.56 2.05 -7.23
C VAL A 50 2.77 1.07 -6.36
N ASN A 51 2.26 1.57 -5.24
CA ASN A 51 1.40 0.82 -4.34
C ASN A 51 -0.03 1.31 -4.48
N ILE A 52 -0.97 0.37 -4.54
CA ILE A 52 -2.39 0.65 -4.37
C ILE A 52 -2.70 0.73 -2.87
N GLY A 53 -3.54 1.69 -2.51
CA GLY A 53 -4.01 1.84 -1.14
C GLY A 53 -5.43 1.32 -0.93
N ASP A 54 -5.88 1.42 0.31
CA ASP A 54 -7.13 0.85 0.80
C ASP A 54 -8.34 1.45 0.09
N LEU A 55 -8.29 2.73 -0.31
CA LEU A 55 -9.41 3.35 -1.05
C LEU A 55 -9.55 2.75 -2.45
N THR A 56 -8.45 2.36 -3.11
CA THR A 56 -8.51 1.66 -4.40
C THR A 56 -9.03 0.24 -4.21
N GLN A 57 -8.71 -0.42 -3.10
CA GLN A 57 -9.33 -1.71 -2.76
C GLN A 57 -10.85 -1.59 -2.62
N ILE A 58 -11.35 -0.54 -1.94
CA ILE A 58 -12.79 -0.26 -1.83
C ILE A 58 -13.41 0.00 -3.21
N LEU A 59 -12.84 0.93 -3.99
CA LEU A 59 -13.35 1.28 -5.33
C LEU A 59 -13.42 0.06 -6.25
N SER A 60 -12.43 -0.82 -6.18
CA SER A 60 -12.32 -2.02 -7.00
C SER A 60 -13.14 -3.20 -6.48
N ASN A 61 -13.94 -3.00 -5.43
CA ASN A 61 -14.69 -4.05 -4.74
C ASN A 61 -13.81 -5.25 -4.34
N GLY A 62 -12.56 -4.99 -3.93
CA GLY A 62 -11.61 -6.00 -3.50
C GLY A 62 -10.78 -6.65 -4.61
N LEU A 63 -10.99 -6.30 -5.89
CA LEU A 63 -10.20 -6.83 -7.01
C LEU A 63 -8.71 -6.47 -6.88
N TYR A 64 -8.41 -5.31 -6.32
CA TYR A 64 -7.05 -4.83 -6.09
C TYR A 64 -6.78 -4.71 -4.58
N PRO A 65 -6.24 -5.75 -3.94
CA PRO A 65 -5.98 -5.74 -2.51
C PRO A 65 -4.81 -4.82 -2.16
N SER A 66 -5.01 -3.96 -1.18
CA SER A 66 -3.97 -3.17 -0.54
C SER A 66 -3.02 -4.08 0.21
N VAL A 67 -1.72 -3.91 -0.02
CA VAL A 67 -0.70 -4.87 0.43
C VAL A 67 0.01 -4.34 1.67
N LEU A 68 0.11 -5.19 2.68
CA LEU A 68 0.93 -4.93 3.86
C LEU A 68 2.38 -4.74 3.44
N HIS A 69 2.98 -3.64 3.87
CA HIS A 69 4.36 -3.32 3.60
C HIS A 69 5.04 -2.67 4.81
N ARG A 70 6.37 -2.72 4.83
CA ARG A 70 7.21 -2.19 5.91
C ARG A 70 8.57 -1.76 5.36
N ALA A 71 9.27 -0.91 6.10
CA ALA A 71 10.65 -0.54 5.78
C ALA A 71 11.61 -1.01 6.87
N LEU A 72 12.69 -1.67 6.48
CA LEU A 72 13.76 -2.11 7.38
C LEU A 72 14.89 -1.07 7.45
N VAL A 73 15.52 -0.95 8.61
CA VAL A 73 16.76 -0.18 8.74
C VAL A 73 17.89 -0.92 8.02
N ASN A 74 18.51 -0.25 7.05
CA ASN A 74 19.77 -0.71 6.47
C ASN A 74 20.95 -0.15 7.27
N ARG A 75 21.74 -1.03 7.90
CA ARG A 75 22.88 -0.63 8.74
C ARG A 75 24.14 -0.24 7.95
N LYS A 76 24.19 -0.55 6.66
CA LYS A 76 25.38 -0.34 5.81
C LYS A 76 25.27 0.89 4.91
N GLN A 77 24.05 1.29 4.57
CA GLN A 77 23.80 2.36 3.63
C GLN A 77 22.54 3.12 4.03
N GLN A 78 22.59 4.45 3.93
CA GLN A 78 21.42 5.28 4.16
C GLN A 78 20.38 5.06 3.05
N GLN A 79 19.16 4.70 3.43
CA GLN A 79 18.03 4.67 2.54
C GLN A 79 17.39 6.06 2.49
N ILE A 80 17.11 6.53 1.28
CA ILE A 80 16.37 7.77 1.04
C ILE A 80 15.18 7.41 0.15
N SER A 81 13.99 7.82 0.58
CA SER A 81 12.76 7.61 -0.17
C SER A 81 11.91 8.88 -0.20
N VAL A 82 11.20 9.07 -1.32
CA VAL A 82 10.24 10.16 -1.49
C VAL A 82 8.92 9.54 -1.94
N ALA A 83 7.87 9.75 -1.15
CA ALA A 83 6.55 9.20 -1.41
C ALA A 83 5.60 10.32 -1.85
N TYR A 84 5.01 10.18 -3.03
CA TYR A 84 3.82 10.92 -3.42
C TYR A 84 2.60 10.09 -3.07
N ILE A 85 1.70 10.65 -2.25
CA ILE A 85 0.52 9.93 -1.76
C ILE A 85 -0.73 10.61 -2.32
N TYR A 86 -1.43 9.93 -3.22
CA TYR A 86 -2.63 10.43 -3.86
C TYR A 86 -3.86 10.11 -3.02
N ARG A 87 -4.52 11.16 -2.52
CA ARG A 87 -5.72 11.08 -1.68
C ARG A 87 -6.88 11.83 -2.34
N PRO A 88 -8.12 11.37 -2.17
CA PRO A 88 -9.28 12.12 -2.63
C PRO A 88 -9.55 13.34 -1.73
N PRO A 89 -10.38 14.29 -2.17
CA PRO A 89 -10.95 15.30 -1.28
C PRO A 89 -11.72 14.67 -0.11
N THR A 90 -11.74 15.34 1.04
CA THR A 90 -12.23 14.80 2.32
C THR A 90 -13.71 14.38 2.32
N ASN A 91 -14.53 15.06 1.53
CA ASN A 91 -15.98 14.86 1.45
C ASN A 91 -16.41 13.93 0.31
N VAL A 92 -15.48 13.38 -0.48
CA VAL A 92 -15.83 12.44 -1.55
C VAL A 92 -16.21 11.10 -0.93
N LEU A 93 -17.39 10.61 -1.34
CA LEU A 93 -17.86 9.29 -0.98
C LEU A 93 -17.14 8.24 -1.84
N ILE A 94 -16.44 7.33 -1.19
CA ILE A 94 -15.74 6.20 -1.79
C ILE A 94 -16.60 4.96 -1.59
N SER A 95 -16.93 4.27 -2.69
CA SER A 95 -17.69 3.02 -2.67
C SER A 95 -17.26 2.14 -3.83
N PRO A 96 -17.55 0.83 -3.78
CA PRO A 96 -17.38 -0.05 -4.93
C PRO A 96 -17.98 0.55 -6.20
N LEU A 97 -17.22 0.51 -7.30
CA LEU A 97 -17.70 1.01 -8.59
C LEU A 97 -18.92 0.19 -9.02
N PRO A 98 -20.03 0.83 -9.47
CA PRO A 98 -21.27 0.10 -9.78
C PRO A 98 -21.10 -1.03 -10.79
N LYS A 99 -20.17 -0.89 -11.75
CA LYS A 99 -19.86 -1.92 -12.75
C LYS A 99 -19.17 -3.17 -12.20
N LEU A 100 -18.74 -3.16 -10.94
CA LEU A 100 -18.07 -4.27 -10.24
C LEU A 100 -18.97 -4.92 -9.18
N VAL A 101 -20.25 -4.53 -9.15
CA VAL A 101 -21.26 -5.08 -8.25
C VAL A 101 -22.41 -5.57 -9.10
N ASP A 102 -22.73 -6.85 -9.00
CA ASP A 102 -23.83 -7.49 -9.72
C ASP A 102 -24.40 -8.65 -8.90
N HIS A 103 -25.29 -9.45 -9.48
CA HIS A 103 -25.92 -10.58 -8.81
C HIS A 103 -24.95 -11.75 -8.51
N TYR A 104 -23.78 -11.79 -9.14
CA TYR A 104 -22.71 -12.74 -8.87
C TYR A 104 -21.60 -12.16 -7.98
N HIS A 105 -21.42 -10.83 -8.00
CA HIS A 105 -20.39 -10.10 -7.25
C HIS A 105 -21.02 -9.14 -6.24
N LEU A 106 -21.13 -9.59 -5.00
CA LEU A 106 -21.71 -8.79 -3.91
C LEU A 106 -20.86 -7.55 -3.61
N CYS A 107 -21.54 -6.50 -3.14
CA CYS A 107 -20.89 -5.30 -2.62
C CYS A 107 -20.17 -5.63 -1.30
N LEU A 108 -18.84 -5.67 -1.32
CA LEU A 108 -18.04 -6.07 -0.15
C LEU A 108 -17.78 -4.91 0.82
N PHE A 109 -17.90 -3.67 0.35
CA PHE A 109 -17.56 -2.49 1.13
C PHE A 109 -18.74 -1.52 1.17
N ARG A 110 -19.04 -1.01 2.36
CA ARG A 110 -20.00 0.09 2.50
C ARG A 110 -19.40 1.40 1.94
N PRO A 111 -20.23 2.31 1.41
CA PRO A 111 -19.79 3.67 1.09
C PRO A 111 -19.21 4.37 2.33
N ILE A 112 -18.10 5.07 2.16
CA ILE A 112 -17.40 5.80 3.23
C ILE A 112 -16.73 7.05 2.67
N THR A 113 -16.74 8.15 3.42
CA THR A 113 -15.95 9.34 3.09
C THR A 113 -14.51 9.20 3.56
N TRP A 114 -13.58 9.98 2.99
CA TRP A 114 -12.18 9.94 3.43
C TRP A 114 -12.03 10.31 4.91
N ILE A 115 -12.82 11.28 5.41
CA ILE A 115 -12.75 11.70 6.82
C ILE A 115 -13.28 10.63 7.79
N GLU A 116 -14.24 9.82 7.38
CA GLU A 116 -14.74 8.69 8.18
C GLU A 116 -13.79 7.49 8.18
N TYR A 117 -12.90 7.41 7.17
CA TYR A 117 -11.94 6.33 7.02
C TYR A 117 -10.65 6.54 7.81
N LEU A 118 -10.26 7.81 8.03
CA LEU A 118 -9.13 8.21 8.87
C LEU A 118 -9.39 7.89 10.36
#